data_AF-A0A8U7NSG2-F1
#
_entry.id   AF-A0A8U7NSG2-F1
#
_cell.length_a   1.000
_cell.length_b   1.000
_cell.length_c   1.000
_cell.angle_alpha   90.00
_cell.angle_beta   90.00
_cell.angle_gamma   90.00
#
_symmetry.space_group_name_H-M   'P 1'
#
loop_
_entity.id
_entity.type
_entity.pdbx_description
1 polymer ?
#
loop_
_entity_poly.entity_id
_entity_poly.type
_entity_poly.pdbx_seq_one_letter_code
_entity_poly.pdbx_strand_id
1 'polypeptide(L)'
;VPNRTRLRSRECAPPLHQTFGSGQAPLHPRSGEVPAEGHGSRSWNRDAVWDEPSSVGLESSRERKDVDRHSSSAGGAEAEPDGLVFIGKEEDIKKSQRITAKVDGREIVVFYHEGKFHALDSRCYHEGGPLCQGEIEDIDGQACIVCPWHKFKITLETGEGLYEGINPLEPSLTPKWQSKGVKQRIHKVTIDNGNVYVNPPDLSVSFDSDYYADKYKIGGELAMGKQSHSEAAE
;
A
#
# COMPACT_ATOMS: atom_id res chain seq x y z
N VAL A 1 29.54 19.85 8.02
CA VAL A 1 28.12 19.41 8.03
C VAL A 1 27.71 19.22 6.59
N PRO A 2 27.54 18.00 6.06
CA PRO A 2 27.13 17.86 4.67
C PRO A 2 25.66 18.25 4.53
N ASN A 3 25.37 18.74 3.33
CA ASN A 3 24.16 19.39 2.87
C ASN A 3 22.88 18.60 3.23
N ARG A 4 21.99 19.17 4.06
CA ARG A 4 20.62 18.66 4.22
C ARG A 4 19.86 18.98 2.94
N THR A 5 19.71 18.00 2.06
CA THR A 5 18.84 18.11 0.89
C THR A 5 17.40 18.21 1.37
N ARG A 6 16.93 19.44 1.62
CA ARG A 6 15.52 19.71 1.92
C ARG A 6 14.73 19.44 0.64
N LEU A 7 14.21 18.23 0.49
CA LEU A 7 13.25 17.93 -0.56
C LEU A 7 12.05 18.87 -0.35
N ARG A 8 11.70 19.63 -1.40
CA ARG A 8 10.50 20.47 -1.40
C ARG A 8 9.26 19.59 -1.52
N SER A 9 8.15 20.06 -0.98
CA SER A 9 6.81 19.48 -1.06
C SER A 9 6.52 19.17 -2.52
N ARG A 10 6.65 17.91 -2.91
CA ARG A 10 6.22 17.42 -4.21
C ARG A 10 4.72 17.15 -4.11
N GLU A 11 3.98 17.63 -5.11
CA GLU A 11 2.54 17.38 -5.21
C GLU A 11 2.28 15.86 -5.21
N CYS A 12 1.29 15.44 -4.44
CA CYS A 12 0.87 14.05 -4.40
C CYS A 12 0.37 13.61 -5.76
N ALA A 13 0.89 12.49 -6.27
CA ALA A 13 0.25 11.85 -7.40
C ALA A 13 -1.19 11.48 -6.99
N PRO A 14 -2.21 11.87 -7.78
CA PRO A 14 -3.57 11.41 -7.53
C PRO A 14 -3.61 9.89 -7.63
N PRO A 15 -4.57 9.22 -6.96
CA PRO A 15 -4.75 7.78 -7.11
C PRO A 15 -4.90 7.44 -8.60
N LEU A 16 -4.16 6.43 -9.05
CA LEU A 16 -4.33 5.92 -10.40
C LEU A 16 -5.77 5.44 -10.52
N HIS A 17 -6.55 6.05 -11.42
CA HIS A 17 -7.89 5.58 -11.73
C HIS A 17 -7.76 4.12 -12.18
N GLN A 18 -8.26 3.20 -11.36
CA GLN A 18 -8.43 1.81 -11.77
C GLN A 18 -9.41 1.83 -12.93
N THR A 19 -8.89 1.77 -14.15
CA THR A 19 -9.72 1.62 -15.34
C THR A 19 -10.25 0.20 -15.31
N PHE A 20 -11.39 -0.01 -14.67
CA PHE A 20 -12.17 -1.22 -14.87
C PHE A 20 -12.55 -1.26 -16.35
N GLY A 21 -12.01 -2.24 -17.07
CA GLY A 21 -12.42 -2.51 -18.45
C GLY A 21 -13.93 -2.66 -18.48
N SER A 22 -14.57 -1.94 -19.39
CA SER A 22 -16.01 -1.96 -19.63
C SER A 22 -16.47 -3.36 -20.08
N GLY A 23 -16.64 -4.26 -19.13
CA GLY A 23 -17.28 -5.55 -19.30
C GLY A 23 -18.79 -5.37 -19.26
N GLN A 24 -19.44 -5.59 -20.39
CA GLN A 24 -20.89 -5.62 -20.55
C GLN A 24 -21.54 -6.57 -19.54
N ALA A 25 -22.54 -6.07 -18.80
CA ALA A 25 -23.41 -6.86 -17.96
C ALA A 25 -24.34 -7.76 -18.80
N PRO A 26 -24.46 -9.06 -18.49
CA PRO A 26 -25.60 -9.85 -18.91
C PRO A 26 -26.68 -9.88 -17.84
N LEU A 27 -27.91 -9.91 -18.33
CA LEU A 27 -29.18 -9.82 -17.64
C LEU A 27 -29.46 -11.04 -16.75
N HIS A 28 -30.15 -10.79 -15.63
CA HIS A 28 -30.74 -11.79 -14.73
C HIS A 28 -31.70 -12.75 -15.45
N PRO A 29 -31.86 -13.97 -14.91
CA PRO A 29 -33.22 -14.38 -14.56
C PRO A 29 -33.38 -14.99 -13.15
N ARG A 30 -34.66 -15.06 -12.78
CA ARG A 30 -35.31 -15.34 -11.49
C ARG A 30 -35.15 -16.77 -10.94
N SER A 31 -35.18 -16.82 -9.60
CA SER A 31 -35.77 -17.81 -8.65
C SER A 31 -35.87 -19.29 -9.02
N GLY A 32 -35.35 -20.16 -8.14
CA GLY A 32 -35.75 -21.56 -8.02
C GLY A 32 -34.88 -22.37 -7.05
N GLU A 33 -35.34 -22.48 -5.81
CA GLU A 33 -35.40 -23.67 -4.93
C GLU A 33 -34.14 -24.53 -4.60
N VAL A 34 -34.02 -24.83 -3.30
CA VAL A 34 -33.02 -25.69 -2.62
C VAL A 34 -33.33 -27.19 -2.80
N PRO A 35 -32.32 -28.08 -2.72
CA PRO A 35 -32.28 -28.96 -1.53
C PRO A 35 -30.87 -29.36 -1.03
N ALA A 36 -30.76 -29.34 0.30
CA ALA A 36 -30.23 -30.32 1.27
C ALA A 36 -29.21 -31.44 0.88
N GLU A 37 -28.17 -31.53 1.73
CA GLU A 37 -27.46 -32.72 2.29
C GLU A 37 -26.17 -33.23 1.61
N GLY A 38 -25.12 -33.45 2.42
CA GLY A 38 -23.97 -34.29 2.05
C GLY A 38 -22.67 -34.03 2.82
N HIS A 39 -22.51 -34.65 3.98
CA HIS A 39 -21.25 -34.76 4.74
C HIS A 39 -20.13 -35.44 3.93
N GLY A 40 -18.89 -34.96 4.04
CA GLY A 40 -17.74 -35.64 3.44
C GLY A 40 -16.38 -35.11 3.91
N SER A 41 -15.91 -35.61 5.05
CA SER A 41 -14.56 -35.40 5.58
C SER A 41 -13.49 -36.10 4.72
N ARG A 42 -12.45 -35.37 4.25
CA ARG A 42 -11.16 -35.91 3.78
C ARG A 42 -10.07 -34.87 4.06
N SER A 43 -9.28 -35.01 5.12
CA SER A 43 -7.97 -35.71 5.17
C SER A 43 -6.98 -35.21 4.11
N TRP A 44 -6.08 -34.31 4.51
CA TRP A 44 -4.95 -33.84 3.73
C TRP A 44 -3.77 -34.80 3.93
N ASN A 45 -3.41 -35.55 2.88
CA ASN A 45 -2.10 -36.20 2.81
C ASN A 45 -1.08 -35.19 2.28
N ARG A 46 0.03 -35.05 3.00
CA ARG A 46 1.14 -34.16 2.71
C ARG A 46 2.40 -34.99 2.65
N ASP A 47 2.86 -35.31 1.44
CA ASP A 47 4.21 -35.82 1.20
C ASP A 47 4.65 -35.36 -0.20
N ALA A 48 5.56 -34.39 -0.24
CA ALA A 48 6.31 -34.04 -1.44
C ALA A 48 7.78 -33.92 -1.02
N VAL A 49 8.50 -35.02 -1.25
CA VAL A 49 9.96 -35.11 -1.24
C VAL A 49 10.48 -34.39 -2.48
N TRP A 50 11.46 -33.51 -2.32
CA TRP A 50 12.15 -32.86 -3.44
C TRP A 50 13.53 -33.48 -3.56
N ASP A 51 13.68 -34.36 -4.54
CA ASP A 51 14.98 -34.84 -5.01
C ASP A 51 15.54 -33.86 -6.04
N GLU A 52 16.77 -33.41 -5.78
CA GLU A 52 17.67 -32.76 -6.73
C GLU A 52 18.05 -33.77 -7.84
N PRO A 53 18.48 -33.32 -9.03
CA PRO A 53 19.91 -33.53 -9.27
C PRO A 53 20.64 -32.49 -10.12
N SER A 54 21.93 -32.50 -9.84
CA SER A 54 23.05 -31.78 -10.42
C SER A 54 23.45 -32.24 -11.84
N SER A 55 24.09 -31.30 -12.55
CA SER A 55 25.36 -31.46 -13.28
C SER A 55 25.45 -31.98 -14.74
N VAL A 56 26.10 -31.11 -15.53
CA VAL A 56 27.10 -31.29 -16.62
C VAL A 56 26.70 -31.77 -18.03
N GLY A 57 27.22 -31.06 -19.05
CA GLY A 57 27.26 -31.50 -20.45
C GLY A 57 27.73 -30.41 -21.43
N LEU A 58 28.77 -30.72 -22.20
CA LEU A 58 29.65 -29.86 -23.02
C LEU A 58 29.17 -29.65 -24.49
N GLU A 59 29.63 -28.54 -25.07
CA GLU A 59 30.12 -28.30 -26.46
C GLU A 59 29.22 -28.33 -27.74
N SER A 60 29.18 -27.16 -28.39
CA SER A 60 29.61 -26.81 -29.77
C SER A 60 29.03 -27.51 -31.03
N SER A 61 28.22 -26.78 -31.81
CA SER A 61 28.50 -26.47 -33.24
C SER A 61 27.37 -25.70 -33.97
N ARG A 62 27.80 -24.62 -34.64
CA ARG A 62 27.46 -24.13 -36.01
C ARG A 62 25.99 -23.93 -36.44
N GLU A 63 25.64 -22.65 -36.55
CA GLU A 63 25.02 -21.92 -37.68
C GLU A 63 24.08 -22.67 -38.66
N ARG A 64 22.80 -22.24 -38.70
CA ARG A 64 22.08 -21.87 -39.94
C ARG A 64 20.81 -21.05 -39.63
N LYS A 65 20.62 -19.95 -40.37
CA LYS A 65 19.41 -19.12 -40.44
C LYS A 65 18.31 -19.88 -41.16
N ASP A 66 17.05 -19.69 -40.75
CA ASP A 66 15.90 -19.48 -41.64
C ASP A 66 14.69 -18.93 -40.87
N VAL A 67 13.87 -18.19 -41.62
CA VAL A 67 12.74 -17.34 -41.23
C VAL A 67 11.42 -18.12 -41.19
N ASP A 68 10.52 -17.78 -40.26
CA ASP A 68 9.10 -17.41 -40.48
C ASP A 68 8.14 -17.72 -39.30
N ARG A 69 7.34 -16.68 -38.99
CA ARG A 69 5.90 -16.67 -38.62
C ARG A 69 5.38 -17.35 -37.34
N HIS A 70 4.89 -16.45 -36.49
CA HIS A 70 3.70 -16.54 -35.63
C HIS A 70 3.62 -17.72 -34.65
N SER A 71 3.88 -17.42 -33.38
CA SER A 71 3.15 -18.07 -32.30
C SER A 71 2.89 -17.06 -31.20
N SER A 72 1.62 -16.72 -31.06
CA SER A 72 1.03 -15.97 -29.97
C SER A 72 1.32 -16.73 -28.67
N SER A 73 2.34 -16.31 -27.93
CA SER A 73 2.64 -16.91 -26.64
C SER A 73 1.69 -16.32 -25.61
N ALA A 74 0.81 -17.22 -25.16
CA ALA A 74 -0.11 -17.09 -24.04
C ALA A 74 0.43 -16.17 -22.94
N GLY A 75 -0.36 -15.14 -22.61
CA GLY A 75 -0.28 -14.51 -21.32
C GLY A 75 -0.51 -15.59 -20.27
N GLY A 76 0.55 -15.94 -19.54
CA GLY A 76 0.37 -16.55 -18.23
C GLY A 76 -0.47 -15.57 -17.43
N ALA A 77 -1.71 -15.95 -17.14
CA ALA A 77 -2.43 -15.35 -16.03
C ALA A 77 -1.70 -15.83 -14.77
N GLU A 78 -0.60 -15.16 -14.45
CA GLU A 78 0.06 -15.31 -13.17
C GLU A 78 -0.96 -14.85 -12.12
N ALA A 79 -1.21 -15.72 -11.14
CA ALA A 79 -2.22 -15.48 -10.13
C ALA A 79 -1.90 -14.16 -9.41
N GLU A 80 -2.75 -13.16 -9.61
CA GLU A 80 -2.80 -11.98 -8.74
C GLU A 80 -2.78 -12.49 -7.30
N PRO A 81 -1.83 -12.06 -6.46
CA PRO A 81 -1.71 -12.58 -5.10
C PRO A 81 -3.01 -12.33 -4.34
N ASP A 82 -3.74 -13.42 -4.04
CA ASP A 82 -5.06 -13.40 -3.41
C ASP A 82 -5.05 -12.45 -2.20
N GLY A 83 -5.85 -11.39 -2.29
CA GLY A 83 -6.07 -10.42 -1.22
C GLY A 83 -5.12 -9.23 -1.16
N LEU A 84 -4.15 -9.05 -2.07
CA LEU A 84 -3.38 -7.80 -2.12
C LEU A 84 -4.09 -6.72 -2.96
N VAL A 85 -3.91 -5.45 -2.57
CA VAL A 85 -4.47 -4.31 -3.32
C VAL A 85 -3.38 -3.67 -4.18
N PHE A 86 -3.59 -3.63 -5.49
CA PHE A 86 -2.70 -2.98 -6.45
C PHE A 86 -2.69 -1.45 -6.24
N ILE A 87 -1.49 -0.88 -6.09
CA ILE A 87 -1.29 0.57 -5.88
C ILE A 87 -0.84 1.26 -7.16
N GLY A 88 0.01 0.61 -7.95
CA GLY A 88 0.56 1.18 -9.16
C GLY A 88 1.85 0.50 -9.60
N LYS A 89 2.37 0.92 -10.75
CA LYS A 89 3.67 0.47 -11.23
C LYS A 89 4.80 1.01 -10.37
N GLU A 90 5.79 0.17 -10.11
CA GLU A 90 6.95 0.51 -9.31
C GLU A 90 7.68 1.74 -9.86
N GLU A 91 7.90 1.79 -11.17
CA GLU A 91 8.59 2.91 -11.85
C GLU A 91 7.86 4.25 -11.70
N ASP A 92 6.53 4.25 -11.76
CA ASP A 92 5.71 5.44 -11.65
C ASP A 92 5.74 6.01 -10.23
N ILE A 93 5.69 5.13 -9.23
CA ILE A 93 5.77 5.53 -7.81
C ILE A 93 7.20 5.98 -7.48
N LYS A 94 8.24 5.33 -8.00
CA LYS A 94 9.62 5.78 -7.85
C LYS A 94 9.83 7.19 -8.43
N LYS A 95 9.23 7.47 -9.59
CA LYS A 95 9.33 8.77 -10.27
C LYS A 95 8.60 9.87 -9.51
N SER A 96 7.38 9.61 -9.06
CA SER A 96 6.57 10.55 -8.27
C SER A 96 7.04 10.68 -6.82
N GLN A 97 7.79 9.69 -6.32
CA GLN A 97 8.23 9.49 -4.94
C GLN A 97 7.11 9.29 -3.91
N ARG A 98 5.85 9.59 -4.24
CA ARG A 98 4.71 9.39 -3.35
C ARG A 98 3.41 9.29 -4.12
N ILE A 99 2.49 8.48 -3.62
CA ILE A 99 1.13 8.32 -4.15
C ILE A 99 0.13 8.08 -3.01
N THR A 100 -1.11 8.50 -3.22
CA THR A 100 -2.23 8.14 -2.33
C THR A 100 -3.11 7.07 -2.97
N ALA A 101 -3.63 6.15 -2.18
CA ALA A 101 -4.47 5.05 -2.65
C ALA A 101 -5.53 4.67 -1.60
N LYS A 102 -6.50 3.85 -2.00
CA LYS A 102 -7.49 3.27 -1.10
C LYS A 102 -7.31 1.76 -1.00
N VAL A 103 -7.22 1.25 0.22
CA VAL A 103 -7.15 -0.19 0.54
C VAL A 103 -8.35 -0.48 1.44
N ASP A 104 -9.32 -1.25 0.96
CA ASP A 104 -10.60 -1.52 1.66
C ASP A 104 -11.31 -0.26 2.18
N GLY A 105 -11.35 0.78 1.33
CA GLY A 105 -11.94 2.08 1.66
C GLY A 105 -11.09 2.96 2.59
N ARG A 106 -9.96 2.46 3.10
CA ARG A 106 -9.01 3.19 3.93
C ARG A 106 -8.01 3.95 3.06
N GLU A 107 -7.91 5.27 3.25
CA GLU A 107 -6.96 6.09 2.50
C GLU A 107 -5.54 5.95 3.07
N ILE A 108 -4.60 5.50 2.24
CA ILE A 108 -3.19 5.34 2.57
C ILE A 108 -2.32 6.26 1.70
N VAL A 109 -1.09 6.50 2.17
CA VAL A 109 -0.02 7.12 1.40
C VAL A 109 1.14 6.14 1.30
N VAL A 110 1.67 5.97 0.10
CA VAL A 110 2.89 5.21 -0.18
C VAL A 110 3.99 6.18 -0.54
N PHE A 111 5.11 6.11 0.15
CA PHE A 111 6.34 6.84 -0.12
C PHE A 111 7.39 5.91 -0.71
N TYR A 112 8.14 6.40 -1.69
CA TYR A 112 9.40 5.81 -2.11
C TYR A 112 10.53 6.74 -1.66
N HIS A 113 11.31 6.28 -0.67
CA HIS A 113 12.39 7.04 -0.05
C HIS A 113 13.61 6.16 0.14
N GLU A 114 14.79 6.64 -0.25
CA GLU A 114 16.07 5.94 -0.09
C GLU A 114 16.07 4.46 -0.56
N GLY A 115 15.39 4.20 -1.68
CA GLY A 115 15.34 2.85 -2.26
C GLY A 115 14.30 1.93 -1.64
N LYS A 116 13.49 2.41 -0.68
CA LYS A 116 12.48 1.63 0.02
C LYS A 116 11.08 2.21 -0.14
N PHE A 117 10.09 1.32 -0.12
CA PHE A 117 8.69 1.69 -0.08
C PHE A 117 8.18 1.67 1.36
N HIS A 118 7.42 2.70 1.73
CA HIS A 118 6.79 2.84 3.03
C HIS A 118 5.32 3.19 2.84
N ALA A 119 4.40 2.42 3.42
CA ALA A 119 2.98 2.72 3.35
C ALA A 119 2.43 3.03 4.74
N LEU A 120 1.71 4.15 4.86
CA LEU A 120 1.12 4.63 6.10
C LEU A 120 -0.34 5.02 5.85
N ASP A 121 -1.15 5.12 6.90
CA ASP A 121 -2.42 5.86 6.74
C ASP A 121 -2.14 7.27 6.23
N SER A 122 -2.98 7.75 5.31
CA SER A 122 -2.80 9.07 4.67
C SER A 122 -3.03 10.23 5.65
N ARG A 123 -3.77 9.98 6.73
CA ARG A 123 -4.19 10.98 7.72
C ARG A 123 -3.34 10.87 8.98
N CYS A 124 -2.70 11.97 9.37
CA CYS A 124 -1.86 12.06 10.55
C CYS A 124 -2.64 11.71 11.82
N TYR A 125 -2.07 10.86 12.68
CA TYR A 125 -2.66 10.43 13.94
C TYR A 125 -3.02 11.56 14.91
N HIS A 126 -2.41 12.75 14.77
CA HIS A 126 -2.66 13.85 15.69
C HIS A 126 -4.04 14.47 15.46
N GLU A 127 -4.29 14.97 14.24
CA GLU A 127 -5.52 15.71 13.91
C GLU A 127 -6.04 15.44 12.49
N GLY A 128 -5.51 14.43 11.79
CA GLY A 128 -5.98 14.03 10.46
C GLY A 128 -5.32 14.78 9.29
N GLY A 129 -4.19 15.45 9.54
CA GLY A 129 -3.46 16.19 8.51
C GLY A 129 -2.99 15.32 7.35
N PRO A 130 -2.98 15.83 6.10
CA PRO A 130 -2.65 15.06 4.90
C PRO A 130 -1.15 14.77 4.83
N LEU A 131 -0.74 13.58 5.25
CA LEU A 131 0.68 13.22 5.31
C LEU A 131 1.36 13.21 3.95
N CYS A 132 0.61 12.96 2.88
CA CYS A 132 1.16 13.04 1.54
C CYS A 132 1.69 14.45 1.18
N GLN A 133 1.18 15.51 1.82
CA GLN A 133 1.68 16.88 1.65
C GLN A 133 2.83 17.24 2.61
N GLY A 134 3.26 16.30 3.45
CA GLY A 134 4.37 16.51 4.40
C GLY A 134 5.75 16.41 3.75
N GLU A 135 6.77 16.82 4.48
CA GLU A 135 8.17 16.67 4.07
C GLU A 135 8.81 15.48 4.75
N ILE A 136 9.71 14.78 4.06
CA ILE A 136 10.50 13.72 4.68
C ILE A 136 11.82 14.33 5.17
N GLU A 137 12.12 14.15 6.45
CA GLU A 137 13.34 14.63 7.09
C GLU A 137 14.05 13.48 7.82
N ASP A 138 15.39 13.51 7.85
CA ASP A 138 16.18 12.62 8.71
C ASP A 138 16.22 13.17 10.14
N ILE A 139 15.75 12.35 11.08
CA ILE A 139 15.63 12.68 12.49
C ILE A 139 16.21 11.52 13.29
N ASP A 140 17.33 11.77 13.97
CA ASP A 140 18.05 10.75 14.74
C ASP A 140 18.42 9.50 13.91
N GLY A 141 18.76 9.70 12.62
CA GLY A 141 19.07 8.62 11.69
C GLY A 141 17.84 7.85 11.19
N GLN A 142 16.63 8.36 11.44
CA GLN A 142 15.38 7.78 10.97
C GLN A 142 14.67 8.74 10.00
N ALA A 143 14.30 8.22 8.82
CA ALA A 143 13.46 8.96 7.89
C ALA A 143 12.05 9.15 8.48
N CYS A 144 11.63 10.42 8.60
CA CYS A 144 10.37 10.80 9.21
C CYS A 144 9.54 11.68 8.29
N ILE A 145 8.25 11.35 8.10
CA ILE A 145 7.30 12.27 7.50
C ILE A 145 6.88 13.32 8.52
N VAL A 146 7.02 14.60 8.15
CA VAL A 146 6.65 15.76 8.94
C VAL A 146 5.28 16.23 8.52
N CYS A 147 4.29 16.06 9.40
CA CYS A 147 2.92 16.47 9.14
C CYS A 147 2.83 17.96 8.79
N PRO A 148 2.15 18.35 7.69
CA PRO A 148 2.12 19.74 7.24
C PRO A 148 1.39 20.68 8.21
N TRP A 149 0.43 20.16 9.00
CA TRP A 149 -0.37 20.97 9.93
C TRP A 149 0.41 21.33 11.19
N HIS A 150 0.78 20.33 12.01
CA HIS A 150 1.36 20.55 13.34
C HIS A 150 2.81 20.11 13.49
N LYS A 151 3.46 19.75 12.37
CA LYS A 151 4.88 19.37 12.32
C LYS A 151 5.25 18.15 13.18
N PHE A 152 4.27 17.31 13.49
CA PHE A 152 4.50 16.01 14.10
C PHE A 152 5.36 15.15 13.18
N LYS A 153 6.33 14.45 13.77
CA LYS A 153 7.32 13.66 13.06
C LYS A 153 6.98 12.19 13.27
N ILE A 154 6.82 11.48 12.16
CA ILE A 154 6.38 10.09 12.17
C ILE A 154 7.41 9.28 11.40
N THR A 155 8.01 8.27 12.02
CA THR A 155 8.97 7.40 11.34
C THR A 155 8.28 6.66 10.19
N LEU A 156 8.93 6.62 9.02
CA LEU A 156 8.39 5.91 7.85
C LEU A 156 8.41 4.39 8.02
N GLU A 157 9.39 3.88 8.76
CA GLU A 157 9.59 2.44 8.97
C GLU A 157 8.61 1.86 9.99
N THR A 158 8.41 2.55 11.12
CA THR A 158 7.70 1.99 12.28
C THR A 158 6.41 2.73 12.63
N GLY A 159 6.19 3.94 12.11
CA GLY A 159 5.00 4.75 12.41
C GLY A 159 5.06 5.40 13.79
N GLU A 160 6.24 5.48 14.39
CA GLU A 160 6.46 6.06 15.71
C GLU A 160 6.39 7.59 15.68
N GLY A 161 5.71 8.17 16.67
CA GLY A 161 5.66 9.62 16.83
C GLY A 161 6.86 10.14 17.61
N LEU A 162 7.75 10.88 16.96
CA LEU A 162 8.95 11.43 17.58
C LEU A 162 8.74 12.85 18.14
N TYR A 163 9.41 13.15 19.25
CA TYR A 163 9.47 14.48 19.86
C TYR A 163 10.81 14.73 20.54
N GLU A 164 11.17 16.01 20.70
CA GLU A 164 12.33 16.40 21.51
C GLU A 164 11.91 16.56 22.96
N GLY A 165 12.55 15.80 23.85
CA GLY A 165 12.34 15.87 25.29
C GLY A 165 13.61 16.28 26.02
N ILE A 166 13.46 17.01 27.12
CA ILE A 166 14.54 17.31 28.06
C ILE A 166 14.33 16.44 29.29
N ASN A 167 15.35 15.67 29.68
CA ASN A 167 15.33 14.94 30.94
C ASN A 167 15.88 15.86 32.05
N PRO A 168 15.08 16.29 33.03
CA PRO A 168 15.53 17.19 34.09
C PRO A 168 16.54 16.53 35.05
N LEU A 169 16.68 15.20 35.01
CA LEU A 169 17.65 14.46 35.82
C LEU A 169 19.03 14.39 35.18
N GLU A 170 19.15 14.70 33.89
CA GLU A 170 20.44 14.69 33.18
C GLU A 170 21.16 16.04 33.39
N PRO A 171 22.48 16.04 33.62
CA PRO A 171 23.23 17.28 33.83
C PRO A 171 23.28 18.18 32.57
N SER A 172 23.08 17.61 31.39
CA SER A 172 22.94 18.37 30.14
C SER A 172 21.46 18.57 29.79
N LEU A 173 21.00 19.82 29.77
CA LEU A 173 19.64 20.21 29.32
C LEU A 173 19.48 20.17 27.79
N THR A 174 20.29 19.38 27.10
CA THR A 174 20.19 19.20 25.64
C THR A 174 18.96 18.36 25.33
N PRO A 175 18.04 18.85 24.49
CA PRO A 175 16.92 18.04 24.03
C PRO A 175 17.42 16.77 23.34
N LYS A 176 16.79 15.64 23.66
CA LYS A 176 17.04 14.35 23.01
C LYS A 176 15.76 13.91 22.30
N TRP A 177 15.90 13.25 21.15
CA TRP A 177 14.76 12.63 20.49
C TRP A 177 14.23 11.47 21.33
N GLN A 178 12.91 11.41 21.43
CA GLN A 178 12.16 10.39 22.15
C GLN A 178 10.98 9.93 21.31
N SER A 179 10.55 8.68 21.52
CA SER A 179 9.41 8.08 20.85
C SER A 179 8.18 8.07 21.75
N LYS A 180 7.00 8.34 21.17
CA LYS A 180 5.68 8.14 21.77
C LYS A 180 5.14 6.72 21.54
N GLY A 181 5.97 5.81 21.03
CA GLY A 181 5.54 4.52 20.50
C GLY A 181 4.90 4.65 19.12
N VAL A 182 4.40 3.53 18.60
CA VAL A 182 3.71 3.48 17.29
C VAL A 182 2.39 4.25 17.39
N LYS A 183 2.26 5.28 16.55
CA LYS A 183 1.10 6.18 16.53
C LYS A 183 0.40 6.18 15.17
N GLN A 184 1.17 6.01 14.11
CA GLN A 184 0.69 5.92 12.75
C GLN A 184 0.75 4.46 12.29
N ARG A 185 -0.37 3.92 11.80
CA ARG A 185 -0.38 2.56 11.23
C ARG A 185 0.51 2.49 9.98
N ILE A 186 1.36 1.48 9.96
CA ILE A 186 2.14 1.06 8.78
C ILE A 186 1.39 -0.07 8.07
N HIS A 187 1.45 -0.05 6.74
CA HIS A 187 0.92 -1.11 5.89
C HIS A 187 2.07 -1.86 5.21
N LYS A 188 1.92 -3.18 5.08
CA LYS A 188 2.93 -4.00 4.41
C LYS A 188 2.86 -3.75 2.90
N VAL A 189 4.00 -3.37 2.32
CA VAL A 189 4.17 -3.21 0.87
C VAL A 189 4.80 -4.48 0.31
N THR A 190 4.24 -4.99 -0.78
CA THR A 190 4.77 -6.12 -1.55
C THR A 190 5.06 -5.65 -2.97
N ILE A 191 6.23 -5.99 -3.50
CA ILE A 191 6.60 -5.69 -4.89
C ILE A 191 6.67 -7.03 -5.62
N ASP A 192 5.92 -7.14 -6.71
CA ASP A 192 5.90 -8.33 -7.55
C ASP A 192 5.81 -7.91 -9.01
N ASN A 193 6.65 -8.48 -9.88
CA ASN A 193 6.62 -8.23 -11.32
C ASN A 193 6.57 -6.73 -11.73
N GLY A 194 7.29 -5.86 -11.00
CA GLY A 194 7.32 -4.41 -11.27
C GLY A 194 6.06 -3.65 -10.83
N ASN A 195 5.18 -4.29 -10.07
CA ASN A 195 3.97 -3.74 -9.51
C ASN A 195 4.07 -3.63 -7.99
N VAL A 196 3.51 -2.56 -7.43
CA VAL A 196 3.46 -2.32 -6.00
C VAL A 196 2.07 -2.65 -5.49
N TYR A 197 2.03 -3.48 -4.46
CA TYR A 197 0.82 -3.90 -3.79
C TYR A 197 0.89 -3.59 -2.30
N VAL A 198 -0.27 -3.43 -1.67
CA VAL A 198 -0.39 -3.28 -0.22
C VAL A 198 -1.35 -4.32 0.34
N ASN A 199 -0.96 -4.92 1.46
CA ASN A 199 -1.81 -5.84 2.20
C ASN A 199 -2.93 -5.08 2.90
N PRO A 200 -4.17 -5.59 2.89
CA PRO A 200 -5.21 -5.17 3.83
C PRO A 200 -4.67 -5.17 5.27
N PRO A 201 -4.93 -4.12 6.04
CA PRO A 201 -4.39 -4.02 7.39
C PRO A 201 -5.05 -5.04 8.33
N ASP A 202 -4.26 -5.65 9.20
CA ASP A 202 -4.80 -6.32 10.38
C ASP A 202 -5.28 -5.27 11.39
N LEU A 203 -6.59 -5.19 11.58
CA LEU A 203 -7.24 -4.23 12.48
C LEU A 203 -7.45 -4.80 13.89
N SER A 204 -6.88 -5.96 14.22
CA SER A 204 -6.92 -6.54 15.57
C SER A 204 -6.20 -5.69 16.61
N VAL A 205 -5.17 -4.95 16.19
CA VAL A 205 -4.44 -3.98 17.00
C VAL A 205 -4.82 -2.58 16.55
N SER A 206 -5.18 -1.70 17.48
CA SER A 206 -5.55 -0.31 17.18
C SER A 206 -4.41 0.67 17.43
N PHE A 207 -4.31 1.68 16.56
CA PHE A 207 -3.39 2.81 16.64
C PHE A 207 -4.15 4.14 16.57
N ASP A 208 -3.56 5.21 17.10
CA ASP A 208 -4.16 6.56 17.12
C ASP A 208 -4.63 7.03 15.71
N SER A 209 -3.93 6.64 14.64
CA SER A 209 -4.32 6.99 13.27
C SER A 209 -5.61 6.33 12.77
N ASP A 210 -6.06 5.23 13.38
CA ASP A 210 -7.28 4.51 12.99
C ASP A 210 -8.52 5.39 13.04
N TYR A 211 -8.62 6.20 14.10
CA TYR A 211 -9.73 7.13 14.26
C TYR A 211 -9.89 8.05 13.04
N TYR A 212 -8.78 8.59 12.53
CA TYR A 212 -8.83 9.47 11.36
C TYR A 212 -9.06 8.69 10.08
N ALA A 213 -8.44 7.53 9.92
CA ALA A 213 -8.67 6.70 8.76
C ALA A 213 -10.15 6.30 8.61
N ASP A 214 -10.83 5.96 9.71
CA ASP A 214 -12.25 5.59 9.71
C ASP A 214 -13.15 6.81 9.54
N LYS A 215 -12.83 7.93 10.21
CA LYS A 215 -13.56 9.20 10.04
C LYS A 215 -13.62 9.65 8.59
N TYR A 216 -12.52 9.53 7.86
CA TYR A 216 -12.45 9.93 6.44
C TYR A 216 -12.94 8.83 5.48
N LYS A 217 -13.00 7.57 5.90
CA LYS A 217 -13.69 6.50 5.16
C LYS A 217 -15.20 6.76 5.07
N ILE A 218 -15.84 7.08 6.21
CA ILE A 218 -17.29 7.32 6.30
C ILE A 218 -17.69 8.66 5.63
N GLY A 219 -16.88 9.71 5.79
CA GLY A 219 -17.14 11.01 5.19
C GLY A 219 -17.17 10.99 3.66
N GLY A 220 -16.41 10.09 3.03
CA GLY A 220 -16.42 9.89 1.58
C GLY A 220 -17.66 9.12 1.08
N GLU A 221 -18.20 8.21 1.89
CA GLU A 221 -19.38 7.40 1.53
C GLU A 221 -20.68 8.21 1.62
N LEU A 222 -20.80 9.06 2.65
CA LEU A 222 -21.92 10.02 2.78
C LEU A 222 -21.92 11.11 1.69
N ALA A 223 -20.76 11.46 1.13
CA ALA A 223 -20.65 12.45 0.06
C ALA A 223 -21.23 11.95 -1.29
N MET A 224 -21.23 10.64 -1.54
CA MET A 224 -21.86 10.04 -2.73
C MET A 224 -23.38 9.86 -2.59
N GLY A 225 -23.95 10.01 -1.39
CA GLY A 225 -25.39 9.81 -1.14
C GLY A 225 -26.31 11.01 -1.38
N LYS A 226 -25.79 12.13 -1.93
CA LYS A 226 -26.58 13.36 -2.18
C LYS A 226 -26.69 13.68 -3.67
N GLN A 227 -27.26 12.79 -4.49
CA GLN A 227 -27.84 13.18 -5.78
C GLN A 227 -29.16 12.44 -6.02
N SER A 228 -30.16 13.23 -6.44
CA SER A 228 -31.55 12.89 -6.79
C SER A 228 -32.54 12.62 -5.66
N HIS A 229 -33.18 13.69 -5.19
CA HIS A 229 -34.65 13.75 -5.25
C HIS A 229 -35.03 15.18 -5.65
N SER A 230 -35.37 15.35 -6.93
CA SER A 230 -36.14 16.50 -7.39
C SER A 230 -37.56 16.32 -6.87
N GLU A 231 -37.94 17.11 -5.88
CA GLU A 231 -39.34 17.21 -5.47
C GLU A 231 -40.01 18.27 -6.34
N ALA A 232 -40.81 17.80 -7.30
CA ALA A 232 -41.79 18.63 -7.97
C ALA A 232 -42.92 18.88 -6.98
N ALA A 233 -43.23 20.15 -6.72
CA ALA A 233 -44.46 20.56 -6.05
C ALA A 233 -45.26 21.43 -7.03
N GLU A 234 -46.50 20.98 -7.26
CA GLU A 234 -47.58 21.61 -8.04
C GLU A 234 -47.98 22.99 -7.51
#